data_AF-A0A318R353-F1
#
_entry.id   AF-A0A318R353-F1
#
_cell.length_a   1.000
_cell.length_b   1.000
_cell.length_c   1.000
_cell.angle_alpha   90.00
_cell.angle_beta   90.00
_cell.angle_gamma   90.00
#
_symmetry.space_group_name_H-M   'P 1'
#
loop_
_entity.id
_entity.type
_entity.pdbx_description
1 polymer ?
#
loop_
_entity_poly.entity_id
_entity_poly.type
_entity_poly.pdbx_seq_one_letter_code
_entity_poly.pdbx_strand_id
1 'polypeptide(L)'
;MIDFLLGTHEFLGNHTFPEFLIGYLFGAALIIGAPTVFLLLAFTSALMKTNGKMGGYKEYANYGESSLNDCPPFILPDPTKNN
;
A
#
# COMPACT_ATOMS: atom_id res chain seq x y z
N MET A 1 11.20 -40.40 5.49
CA MET A 1 10.48 -39.13 5.77
C MET A 1 11.38 -38.12 6.44
N ILE A 2 12.05 -38.46 7.55
CA ILE A 2 13.04 -37.59 8.20
C ILE A 2 14.25 -37.32 7.27
N ASP A 3 14.72 -38.33 6.55
CA ASP A 3 15.85 -38.18 5.60
C ASP A 3 15.53 -37.23 4.44
N PHE A 4 14.26 -37.08 4.08
CA PHE A 4 13.83 -36.10 3.09
C PHE A 4 13.88 -34.67 3.65
N LEU A 5 13.55 -34.48 4.93
CA LEU A 5 13.55 -33.14 5.53
C LEU A 5 14.96 -32.65 5.84
N LEU A 6 15.85 -33.55 6.27
CA LEU A 6 17.19 -33.21 6.76
C LEU A 6 18.30 -33.50 5.74
N GLY A 7 18.01 -34.27 4.69
CA GLY A 7 18.93 -34.48 3.59
C GLY A 7 19.06 -33.24 2.69
N THR A 8 20.23 -33.11 2.06
CA THR A 8 20.44 -32.16 0.96
C THR A 8 19.96 -32.80 -0.34
N HIS A 9 19.26 -32.03 -1.16
CA HIS A 9 18.71 -32.53 -2.42
C HIS A 9 19.20 -31.67 -3.58
N GLU A 10 19.63 -32.31 -4.67
CA GLU A 10 20.12 -31.60 -5.86
C GLU A 10 19.05 -30.69 -6.47
N PHE A 11 17.78 -31.09 -6.46
CA PHE A 11 16.67 -30.28 -6.98
C PHE A 11 16.34 -29.05 -6.11
N LEU A 12 16.77 -29.03 -4.84
CA LEU A 12 16.65 -27.89 -3.92
C LEU A 12 17.92 -27.02 -3.91
N GLY A 13 18.84 -27.25 -4.87
CA GLY A 13 20.11 -26.53 -4.93
C GLY A 13 21.11 -26.96 -3.86
N ASN A 14 21.06 -28.23 -3.44
CA ASN A 14 21.86 -28.80 -2.35
C ASN A 14 21.58 -28.21 -0.96
N HIS A 15 20.46 -27.52 -0.78
CA HIS A 15 19.98 -27.08 0.52
C HIS A 15 19.07 -28.12 1.17
N THR A 16 18.91 -28.02 2.49
CA THR A 16 17.87 -28.78 3.20
C THR A 16 16.48 -28.22 2.88
N PHE A 17 15.44 -29.04 3.00
CA PHE A 17 14.07 -28.61 2.70
C PHE A 17 13.62 -27.37 3.52
N PRO A 18 13.89 -27.28 4.84
CA PRO A 18 13.55 -26.08 5.62
C PRO A 18 14.29 -24.83 5.16
N GLU A 19 15.58 -24.94 4.82
CA GLU A 19 16.40 -23.81 4.39
C GLU A 19 15.89 -23.24 3.06
N PHE A 20 15.56 -24.09 2.10
CA PHE A 20 14.95 -23.69 0.85
C PHE A 20 13.60 -22.98 1.08
N LEU A 21 12.75 -23.52 1.96
CA LEU A 21 11.44 -22.93 2.24
C LEU A 21 11.55 -21.52 2.85
N ILE A 22 12.48 -21.34 3.79
CA ILE A 22 12.73 -20.04 4.41
C ILE A 22 13.31 -19.05 3.40
N GLY A 23 14.29 -19.47 2.58
CA GLY A 23 14.84 -18.65 1.51
C GLY A 23 13.79 -18.23 0.49
N TYR A 24 12.91 -19.16 0.09
CA TYR A 24 11.79 -18.89 -0.81
C TYR A 24 10.78 -17.92 -0.20
N LEU A 25 10.43 -18.09 1.08
CA LEU A 25 9.49 -17.22 1.78
C LEU A 25 10.01 -15.78 1.87
N PHE A 26 11.27 -15.59 2.27
CA PHE A 26 11.86 -14.25 2.34
C PHE A 26 12.06 -13.64 0.95
N GLY A 27 12.48 -14.43 -0.04
CA GLY A 27 12.58 -13.97 -1.43
C GLY A 27 11.24 -13.49 -1.98
N ALA A 28 10.18 -14.28 -1.79
CA ALA A 28 8.82 -13.93 -2.20
C ALA A 28 8.31 -12.69 -1.45
N ALA A 29 8.54 -12.61 -0.14
CA ALA A 29 8.16 -11.46 0.68
C ALA A 29 8.88 -10.18 0.24
N LEU A 30 10.14 -10.25 -0.19
CA LEU A 30 10.88 -9.07 -0.63
C LEU A 30 10.44 -8.59 -2.02
N ILE A 31 10.19 -9.53 -2.94
CA ILE A 31 9.75 -9.23 -4.31
C ILE A 31 8.31 -8.70 -4.32
N ILE A 32 7.39 -9.29 -3.55
CA ILE A 32 5.96 -8.93 -3.55
C ILE A 32 5.66 -7.87 -2.48
N GLY A 33 6.28 -7.98 -1.31
CA GLY A 33 5.98 -7.12 -0.16
C GLY A 33 6.35 -5.67 -0.41
N ALA A 34 7.54 -5.38 -0.97
CA ALA A 34 7.96 -4.01 -1.20
C ALA A 34 7.04 -3.25 -2.19
N PRO A 35 6.70 -3.80 -3.37
CA PRO A 35 5.71 -3.18 -4.26
C PRO A 35 4.32 -3.05 -3.63
N THR A 36 3.88 -4.04 -2.83
CA THR A 36 2.57 -4.02 -2.18
C THR A 36 2.46 -2.88 -1.17
N VAL A 37 3.48 -2.70 -0.31
CA VAL A 37 3.50 -1.61 0.68
C VAL A 37 3.52 -0.25 -0.01
N PHE A 38 4.34 -0.08 -1.05
CA PHE A 38 4.38 1.15 -1.85
C PHE A 38 3.01 1.48 -2.44
N LEU A 39 2.37 0.48 -3.06
CA LEU A 39 1.07 0.62 -3.69
C LEU A 39 -0.01 0.97 -2.64
N LEU A 40 -0.01 0.30 -1.50
CA LEU A 40 -0.94 0.58 -0.40
C LEU A 40 -0.81 2.03 0.07
N LEU A 41 0.41 2.49 0.36
CA LEU A 41 0.67 3.89 0.76
C LEU A 41 0.18 4.89 -0.28
N ALA A 42 0.51 4.68 -1.55
CA ALA A 42 0.08 5.55 -2.65
C ALA A 42 -1.45 5.61 -2.77
N PHE A 43 -2.13 4.46 -2.67
CA PHE A 43 -3.59 4.41 -2.73
C PHE A 43 -4.26 4.95 -1.47
N THR A 44 -3.66 4.82 -0.28
CA THR A 44 -4.21 5.40 0.95
C THR A 44 -4.33 6.92 0.85
N SER A 45 -3.30 7.61 0.33
CA SER A 45 -3.37 9.06 0.11
C SER A 45 -4.46 9.44 -0.91
N ALA A 46 -4.64 8.64 -1.98
CA ALA A 46 -5.70 8.85 -2.95
C ALA A 46 -7.10 8.64 -2.34
N LEU A 47 -7.28 7.59 -1.53
CA LEU A 47 -8.54 7.29 -0.84
C LEU A 47 -8.93 8.35 0.19
N MET A 48 -7.97 8.90 0.91
CA MET A 48 -8.23 10.02 1.83
C MET A 48 -8.73 11.25 1.08
N LYS A 49 -8.22 11.51 -0.14
CA LYS A 49 -8.66 12.63 -0.98
C LYS A 49 -10.06 12.43 -1.56
N THR A 50 -10.43 11.22 -1.98
CA THR A 50 -11.78 10.95 -2.50
C THR A 50 -12.82 10.98 -1.39
N ASN A 51 -12.53 10.39 -0.23
CA ASN A 51 -13.45 10.41 0.91
C ASN A 51 -13.55 11.80 1.54
N GLY A 52 -12.44 12.53 1.67
CA GLY A 52 -12.43 13.92 2.17
C GLY A 52 -13.19 14.88 1.24
N LYS A 53 -13.04 14.75 -0.07
CA LYS A 53 -13.84 15.54 -1.03
C LYS A 53 -15.33 15.17 -0.98
N MET A 54 -15.67 13.88 -0.94
CA MET A 54 -17.07 13.44 -0.86
C MET A 54 -17.75 13.88 0.45
N GLY A 55 -17.01 13.90 1.57
CA GLY A 55 -17.46 14.47 2.84
C GLY A 55 -17.67 15.98 2.74
N GLY A 56 -16.66 16.72 2.25
CA GLY A 56 -16.73 18.18 2.10
C GLY A 56 -17.85 18.66 1.19
N TYR A 57 -18.11 18.00 0.06
CA TYR A 57 -19.25 18.34 -0.81
C TYR A 57 -20.59 18.13 -0.11
N LYS A 58 -20.72 17.05 0.67
CA LYS A 58 -21.95 16.77 1.41
C LYS A 58 -22.15 17.75 2.55
N GLU A 59 -21.10 18.17 3.23
CA GLU A 59 -21.18 19.20 4.27
C GLU A 59 -21.52 20.58 3.69
N TYR A 60 -20.89 20.97 2.58
CA TYR A 60 -21.23 22.19 1.86
C TYR A 60 -22.69 22.21 1.40
N ALA A 61 -23.20 21.10 0.86
CA ALA A 61 -24.59 21.02 0.42
C ALA A 61 -25.61 21.15 1.56
N ASN A 62 -25.26 20.70 2.78
CA ASN A 62 -26.17 20.74 3.93
C ASN A 62 -26.05 22.02 4.76
N TYR A 63 -24.84 22.59 4.87
CA TYR A 63 -24.54 23.68 5.82
C TYR A 63 -24.05 24.96 5.14
N GLY A 64 -23.82 24.95 3.83
CA GLY A 64 -23.33 26.11 3.08
C GLY A 64 -21.82 26.33 3.22
N GLU A 65 -21.39 27.55 2.92
CA GLU A 65 -19.99 27.95 3.03
C GLU A 65 -19.51 27.90 4.49
N SER A 66 -18.37 27.25 4.71
CA SER A 66 -17.78 27.07 6.03
C SER A 66 -16.27 27.27 5.93
N SER A 67 -15.67 27.91 6.93
CA SER A 67 -14.21 28.05 7.06
C SER A 67 -13.48 26.71 7.18
N LEU A 68 -14.21 25.61 7.42
CA LEU A 68 -13.67 24.25 7.41
C LEU A 68 -13.49 23.67 5.99
N ASN A 69 -14.12 24.28 4.98
CA ASN A 69 -13.96 23.90 3.56
C ASN A 69 -12.75 24.57 2.91
N ASP A 70 -12.05 25.47 3.61
CA ASP A 70 -10.78 26.01 3.13
C ASP A 70 -9.72 24.90 3.16
N CYS A 71 -9.33 24.48 1.96
CA CYS A 71 -8.28 23.47 1.74
C CYS A 71 -6.99 23.90 2.47
N PRO A 72 -6.39 23.06 3.33
CA PRO A 72 -5.04 23.34 3.83
C PRO A 72 -4.08 23.40 2.64
N PRO A 73 -3.05 24.28 2.66
CA PRO A 73 -2.22 24.55 1.50
C PRO A 73 -1.39 23.32 1.14
N PHE A 74 -1.94 22.42 0.33
CA PHE A 74 -1.21 21.35 -0.31
C PHE A 74 -0.57 21.88 -1.60
N ILE A 75 0.53 21.26 -2.02
CA ILE A 75 1.44 21.67 -3.11
C ILE A 75 0.73 21.81 -4.50
N LEU A 76 -0.54 21.42 -4.61
CA LEU A 76 -1.30 21.47 -5.85
C LEU A 76 -2.31 22.64 -5.82
N PRO A 77 -2.35 23.47 -6.86
CA PRO A 77 -3.29 24.59 -6.94
C PRO A 77 -4.72 24.09 -6.90
N ASP A 78 -5.58 24.85 -6.21
CA ASP A 78 -7.00 24.55 -6.09
C ASP A 78 -7.69 24.58 -7.48
N PRO A 79 -8.23 23.45 -7.97
CA PRO A 79 -8.87 23.40 -9.27
C PRO A 79 -10.21 24.16 -9.35
N THR A 80 -10.74 24.68 -8.23
CA THR A 80 -11.95 25.52 -8.23
C THR A 80 -11.67 27.02 -8.28
N LYS A 81 -10.39 27.42 -8.20
CA LYS A 81 -10.00 28.82 -8.28
C LYS A 81 -9.65 29.18 -9.73
N ASN A 82 -10.61 29.76 -10.43
CA ASN A 82 -10.32 30.47 -11.69
C ASN A 82 -9.62 31.78 -11.33
N ASN A 83 -8.56 32.13 -12.06
CA ASN A 83 -7.78 33.37 -11.90
C ASN A 83 -8.65 34.61 -11.66
#